data_AF-A0A068UDL5-F1
#
_entry.id   AF-A0A068UDL5-F1
#
_cell.length_a   1.000
_cell.length_b   1.000
_cell.length_c   1.000
_cell.angle_alpha   90.00
_cell.angle_beta   90.00
_cell.angle_gamma   90.00
#
_symmetry.space_group_name_H-M   'P 1'
#
loop_
_entity.id
_entity.type
_entity.pdbx_description
1 polymer ?
#
loop_
_entity_poly.entity_id
_entity_poly.type
_entity_poly.pdbx_seq_one_letter_code
_entity_poly.pdbx_strand_id
1 'polypeptide(L)'
;MRNENSELTVSGTTFCHLCHKIQPCCELRKQICMQIIKMTINQNSTEEELPNYGGSLSAPNVQEMVKRDPSKIPDRYIRSLEEQPKRTNMTSFSSEIPTVDLSLLLQQQEQELRKLDKACKEWGFFRVVNHGIENQVLQKIKDTARLFLDLPLEEKNKFSMPADDMQGYGHAFVFSEKQKLDWNDALVLFMFPSKFRKYKFWPTIPADFNDTVEKYSSEIRRVGMELLRSISINTGMASNTLLTMHKELPQALRLNNYPPCCKPEEVLGFSPHSDASTITVVSQDDDVTGLEIQHEGQWVPIRPIPNALVVNVGDALEIWSNGTYRSIEHRAVTNKNNARISFATFLSPQDDVEIEPLDTMMDSHGSLSKYKKVIFGDYIRKFFKAKLEGKSRFEMEKMELDSRLTLMQMCIGMRKGSGGSIYKDFFLQFLLKRVLTFSFHLHPSLISLSLTNENYRKASVHVDRGTKAFQ
;
A
#
# COMPACT_ATOMS: atom_id res chain seq x y z
N MET A 1 22.69 12.18 -47.77
CA MET A 1 22.13 11.19 -48.71
C MET A 1 22.86 9.87 -48.53
N ARG A 2 22.09 8.78 -48.41
CA ARG A 2 22.43 7.33 -48.45
C ARG A 2 22.97 6.64 -47.19
N ASN A 3 22.05 5.87 -46.60
CA ASN A 3 22.12 4.50 -46.02
C ASN A 3 23.23 3.60 -46.64
N GLU A 4 23.75 2.53 -46.00
CA GLU A 4 23.01 1.36 -45.48
C GLU A 4 23.95 0.33 -44.77
N ASN A 5 23.36 -0.45 -43.86
CA ASN A 5 23.69 -1.76 -43.25
C ASN A 5 24.96 -2.57 -43.62
N SER A 6 25.53 -3.27 -42.62
CA SER A 6 25.88 -4.71 -42.76
C SER A 6 26.07 -5.42 -41.41
N GLU A 7 25.29 -6.49 -41.22
CA GLU A 7 25.33 -7.49 -40.15
C GLU A 7 26.64 -8.30 -40.15
N LEU A 8 27.13 -8.65 -38.96
CA LEU A 8 28.29 -9.54 -38.76
C LEU A 8 27.81 -10.97 -38.48
N THR A 9 27.72 -11.77 -39.53
CA THR A 9 27.77 -13.24 -39.48
C THR A 9 29.22 -13.69 -39.22
N VAL A 10 29.47 -14.40 -38.12
CA VAL A 10 30.74 -15.14 -37.93
C VAL A 10 30.44 -16.65 -38.04
N SER A 11 30.93 -17.20 -39.14
CA SER A 11 30.89 -18.61 -39.52
C SER A 11 31.74 -19.49 -38.60
N GLY A 12 31.19 -20.62 -38.18
CA GLY A 12 31.92 -21.66 -37.48
C GLY A 12 32.74 -22.53 -38.43
N THR A 13 34.07 -22.52 -38.27
CA THR A 13 34.99 -23.60 -38.73
C THR A 13 36.41 -23.35 -38.22
N THR A 14 36.69 -23.55 -36.93
CA THR A 14 38.07 -23.79 -36.47
C THR A 14 38.14 -24.53 -35.13
N PHE A 15 37.58 -25.73 -35.02
CA PHE A 15 37.97 -26.65 -33.93
C PHE A 15 37.78 -28.10 -34.38
N CYS A 16 38.70 -28.58 -35.22
CA CYS A 16 38.85 -30.01 -35.46
C CYS A 16 40.29 -30.28 -35.91
N HIS A 17 41.21 -30.52 -34.97
CA HIS A 17 42.52 -31.12 -35.28
C HIS A 17 43.09 -31.97 -34.13
N LEU A 18 42.24 -32.63 -33.33
CA LEU A 18 42.71 -33.65 -32.39
C LEU A 18 41.62 -34.65 -31.95
N CYS A 19 41.05 -35.42 -32.88
CA CYS A 19 40.25 -36.61 -32.53
C CYS A 19 40.09 -37.57 -33.72
N HIS A 20 41.19 -38.15 -34.21
CA HIS A 20 41.14 -39.12 -35.31
C HIS A 20 41.07 -40.59 -34.86
N LYS A 21 40.81 -40.87 -33.58
CA LYS A 21 40.47 -42.20 -33.05
C LYS A 21 39.46 -42.00 -31.91
N ILE A 22 38.43 -42.86 -31.85
CA ILE A 22 37.23 -42.83 -30.97
C ILE A 22 35.99 -42.27 -31.69
N GLN A 23 35.32 -43.15 -32.45
CA GLN A 23 33.98 -42.94 -32.98
C GLN A 23 33.11 -44.07 -32.39
N PRO A 24 32.45 -43.79 -31.24
CA PRO A 24 31.01 -43.51 -31.27
C PRO A 24 30.54 -42.45 -30.25
N CYS A 25 31.39 -41.51 -29.82
CA CYS A 25 31.02 -40.50 -28.80
C CYS A 25 30.48 -39.16 -29.35
N CYS A 26 30.38 -39.00 -30.67
CA CYS A 26 30.08 -37.68 -31.27
C CYS A 26 28.58 -37.32 -31.21
N GLU A 27 27.68 -38.30 -31.37
CA GLU A 27 26.25 -38.04 -31.43
C GLU A 27 25.65 -37.79 -30.03
N LEU A 28 26.13 -38.53 -29.03
CA LEU A 28 25.73 -38.31 -27.64
C LEU A 28 26.27 -36.98 -27.11
N ARG A 29 27.49 -36.57 -27.48
CA ARG A 29 28.02 -35.24 -27.14
C ARG A 29 27.28 -34.12 -27.85
N LYS A 30 26.86 -34.30 -29.11
CA LYS A 30 26.00 -33.33 -29.80
C LYS A 30 24.64 -33.20 -29.13
N GLN A 31 24.02 -34.30 -28.73
CA GLN A 31 22.74 -34.28 -28.01
C GLN A 31 22.89 -33.61 -26.64
N ILE A 32 23.95 -33.90 -25.89
CA ILE A 32 24.24 -33.27 -24.61
C ILE A 32 24.54 -31.77 -24.79
N CYS A 33 25.36 -31.38 -25.77
CA CYS A 33 25.61 -29.96 -26.05
C CYS A 33 24.34 -29.23 -26.52
N MET A 34 23.49 -29.85 -27.34
CA MET A 34 22.19 -29.26 -27.74
C MET A 34 21.21 -29.20 -26.58
N GLN A 35 21.23 -30.15 -25.65
CA GLN A 35 20.45 -30.09 -24.41
C GLN A 35 20.99 -29.01 -23.47
N ILE A 36 22.31 -28.89 -23.30
CA ILE A 36 22.93 -27.83 -22.50
C ILE A 36 22.64 -26.47 -23.15
N ILE A 37 22.78 -26.31 -24.46
CA ILE A 37 22.41 -25.08 -25.17
C ILE A 37 20.91 -24.80 -25.04
N LYS A 38 20.03 -25.79 -25.14
CA LYS A 38 18.59 -25.62 -24.88
C LYS A 38 18.31 -25.26 -23.41
N MET A 39 19.05 -25.81 -22.46
CA MET A 39 18.94 -25.49 -21.03
C MET A 39 19.49 -24.10 -20.72
N THR A 40 20.59 -23.67 -21.34
CA THR A 40 21.18 -22.33 -21.22
C THR A 40 20.34 -21.28 -21.95
N ILE A 41 19.73 -21.61 -23.09
CA ILE A 41 18.77 -20.73 -23.79
C ILE A 41 17.46 -20.64 -23.00
N ASN A 42 16.92 -21.74 -22.46
CA ASN A 42 15.73 -21.69 -21.58
C ASN A 42 15.99 -21.02 -20.23
N GLN A 43 17.23 -21.01 -19.74
CA GLN A 43 17.60 -20.25 -18.54
C GLN A 43 17.75 -18.74 -18.81
N ASN A 44 17.97 -18.35 -20.06
CA ASN A 44 18.06 -16.94 -20.50
C ASN A 44 16.79 -16.44 -21.21
N SER A 45 15.73 -17.24 -21.26
CA SER A 45 14.40 -16.84 -21.74
C SER A 45 13.34 -17.14 -20.69
N THR A 46 13.60 -16.76 -19.44
CA THR A 46 12.49 -16.27 -18.62
C THR A 46 12.08 -14.96 -19.27
N GLU A 47 11.05 -15.00 -20.13
CA GLU A 47 10.17 -13.85 -20.21
C GLU A 47 9.76 -13.62 -18.75
N GLU A 48 10.36 -12.62 -18.09
CA GLU A 48 9.86 -12.15 -16.79
C GLU A 48 8.40 -11.78 -17.05
N GLU A 49 7.48 -12.71 -16.75
CA GLU A 49 6.06 -12.46 -16.85
C GLU A 49 5.78 -11.20 -16.04
N LEU A 50 5.29 -10.17 -16.74
CA LEU A 50 4.93 -8.91 -16.10
C LEU A 50 3.98 -9.22 -14.95
N PRO A 51 4.20 -8.66 -13.75
CA PRO A 51 3.39 -9.04 -12.61
C PRO A 51 1.91 -8.73 -12.91
N ASN A 52 1.10 -9.79 -12.86
CA ASN A 52 -0.35 -9.72 -12.94
C ASN A 52 -0.93 -9.64 -11.53
N TYR A 53 -1.65 -8.56 -11.25
CA TYR A 53 -2.23 -8.27 -9.94
C TYR A 53 -3.70 -8.65 -9.83
N GLY A 54 -4.24 -9.38 -10.82
CA GLY A 54 -5.66 -9.67 -10.97
C GLY A 54 -6.35 -8.60 -11.83
N GLY A 55 -7.68 -8.58 -11.77
CA GLY A 55 -8.46 -7.55 -12.43
C GLY A 55 -9.82 -7.32 -11.79
N SER A 56 -10.59 -6.45 -12.41
CA SER A 56 -11.82 -5.87 -11.86
C SER A 56 -12.95 -6.02 -12.87
N LEU A 57 -14.17 -6.27 -12.38
CA LEU A 57 -15.35 -6.25 -13.24
C LEU A 57 -15.58 -4.83 -13.78
N SER A 58 -16.11 -4.74 -14.99
CA SER A 58 -16.49 -3.45 -15.57
C SER A 58 -17.60 -2.78 -14.75
N ALA A 59 -17.51 -1.47 -14.61
CA ALA A 59 -18.51 -0.63 -13.97
C ALA A 59 -18.83 0.58 -14.87
N PRO A 60 -20.06 1.13 -14.79
CA PRO A 60 -20.44 2.29 -15.58
C PRO A 60 -19.52 3.49 -15.31
N ASN A 61 -19.15 4.21 -16.36
CA ASN A 61 -18.35 5.41 -16.24
C ASN A 61 -19.13 6.53 -15.52
N VAL A 62 -18.59 7.03 -14.41
CA VAL A 62 -19.30 7.99 -13.54
C VAL A 62 -19.43 9.35 -14.21
N GLN A 63 -18.39 9.82 -14.90
CA GLN A 63 -18.42 11.10 -15.61
C GLN A 63 -19.52 11.13 -16.67
N GLU A 64 -19.68 10.06 -17.46
CA GLU A 64 -20.71 9.97 -18.48
C GLU A 64 -22.12 9.80 -17.89
N MET A 65 -22.26 9.11 -16.75
CA MET A 65 -23.54 9.08 -16.02
C MET A 65 -23.96 10.49 -15.59
N VAL A 66 -23.03 11.27 -15.02
CA VAL A 66 -23.29 12.65 -14.58
C VAL A 66 -23.61 13.55 -15.77
N LYS A 67 -22.92 13.39 -16.92
CA LYS A 67 -23.25 14.14 -18.16
C LYS A 67 -24.66 13.82 -18.66
N ARG A 68 -25.10 12.56 -18.56
CA ARG A 68 -26.41 12.12 -19.03
C ARG A 68 -27.55 12.60 -18.12
N ASP A 69 -27.39 12.48 -16.81
CA ASP A 69 -28.37 12.92 -15.82
C ASP A 69 -27.67 13.26 -14.49
N PRO A 70 -27.34 14.54 -14.24
CA PRO A 70 -26.62 14.95 -13.04
C PRO A 70 -27.47 14.87 -11.77
N SER A 71 -28.78 14.65 -11.89
CA SER A 71 -29.71 14.58 -10.76
C SER A 71 -29.86 13.17 -10.17
N LYS A 72 -29.34 12.16 -10.86
CA LYS A 72 -29.58 10.75 -10.54
C LYS A 72 -28.32 10.04 -10.04
N ILE A 73 -28.48 9.31 -8.94
CA ILE A 73 -27.46 8.41 -8.38
C ILE A 73 -28.03 6.99 -8.43
N PRO A 74 -27.39 6.05 -9.14
CA PRO A 74 -27.84 4.65 -9.12
C PRO A 74 -27.63 4.00 -7.74
N ASP A 75 -28.50 3.07 -7.35
CA ASP A 75 -28.46 2.40 -6.04
C ASP A 75 -27.13 1.71 -5.71
N ARG A 76 -26.35 1.32 -6.73
CA ARG A 76 -25.01 0.74 -6.55
C ARG A 76 -24.00 1.75 -5.98
N TYR A 77 -24.24 3.06 -6.06
CA TYR A 77 -23.32 4.06 -5.52
C TYR A 77 -23.74 4.58 -4.14
N ILE A 78 -25.03 4.46 -3.81
CA ILE A 78 -25.60 4.89 -2.53
C ILE A 78 -25.08 3.97 -1.41
N ARG A 79 -24.37 4.56 -0.44
CA ARG A 79 -23.78 3.87 0.72
C ARG A 79 -24.81 3.58 1.80
N SER A 80 -24.56 2.55 2.62
CA SER A 80 -25.37 2.34 3.83
C SER A 80 -25.21 3.53 4.77
N LEU A 81 -26.16 3.74 5.69
CA LEU A 81 -26.13 4.87 6.62
C LEU A 81 -24.86 4.91 7.48
N GLU A 82 -24.27 3.75 7.75
CA GLU A 82 -23.02 3.59 8.50
C GLU A 82 -21.79 4.01 7.67
N GLU A 83 -21.81 3.71 6.36
CA GLU A 83 -20.72 3.97 5.41
C GLU A 83 -20.74 5.40 4.84
N GLN A 84 -21.88 6.09 4.93
CA GLN A 84 -22.03 7.45 4.40
C GLN A 84 -21.03 8.43 5.02
N PRO A 85 -20.44 9.34 4.23
CA PRO A 85 -19.55 10.36 4.77
C PRO A 85 -20.32 11.33 5.67
N LYS A 86 -20.21 11.11 6.98
CA LYS A 86 -20.75 12.02 7.99
C LYS A 86 -20.01 13.35 7.89
N ARG A 87 -20.75 14.46 7.77
CA ARG A 87 -20.18 15.81 7.82
C ARG A 87 -19.55 16.04 9.20
N THR A 88 -18.22 16.05 9.25
CA THR A 88 -17.47 16.47 10.44
C THR A 88 -17.11 17.95 10.28
N ASN A 89 -17.50 18.81 11.22
CA ASN A 89 -17.07 20.22 11.25
C ASN A 89 -15.61 20.36 11.73
N MET A 90 -14.72 19.45 11.32
CA MET A 90 -13.38 19.26 11.89
C MET A 90 -12.28 19.93 11.09
N THR A 91 -12.60 21.10 10.56
CA THR A 91 -11.64 21.92 9.80
C THR A 91 -10.42 22.36 10.62
N SER A 92 -10.51 22.38 11.95
CA SER A 92 -9.41 22.74 12.85
C SER A 92 -8.25 21.74 12.80
N PHE A 93 -8.52 20.43 12.73
CA PHE A 93 -7.47 19.40 12.63
C PHE A 93 -6.76 19.40 11.27
N SER A 94 -7.40 19.93 10.23
CA SER A 94 -6.79 20.02 8.89
C SER A 94 -5.52 20.87 8.87
N SER A 95 -5.46 21.91 9.71
CA SER A 95 -4.28 22.76 9.90
C SER A 95 -3.16 22.09 10.70
N GLU A 96 -3.45 21.00 11.41
CA GLU A 96 -2.48 20.31 12.26
C GLU A 96 -1.67 19.26 11.48
N ILE A 97 -2.17 18.83 10.31
CA ILE A 97 -1.43 17.91 9.43
C ILE A 97 -0.05 18.53 9.08
N PRO A 98 1.06 17.85 9.43
CA PRO A 98 2.40 18.40 9.27
C PRO A 98 2.71 18.79 7.83
N THR A 99 3.47 19.87 7.65
CA THR A 99 3.96 20.31 6.34
C THR A 99 5.47 20.27 6.35
N VAL A 100 6.08 19.35 5.59
CA VAL A 100 7.52 19.10 5.53
C VAL A 100 8.15 19.87 4.35
N ASP A 101 9.28 20.51 4.58
CA ASP A 101 10.07 21.22 3.57
C ASP A 101 11.19 20.31 3.04
N LEU A 102 11.06 19.89 1.77
CA LEU A 102 12.04 18.97 1.18
C LEU A 102 13.43 19.62 1.03
N SER A 103 13.50 20.94 0.81
CA SER A 103 14.77 21.64 0.63
C SER A 103 15.61 21.64 1.91
N LEU A 104 14.96 21.69 3.08
CA LEU A 104 15.62 21.58 4.38
C LEU A 104 16.00 20.13 4.71
N LEU A 105 15.20 19.15 4.27
CA LEU A 105 15.57 17.73 4.35
C LEU A 105 16.82 17.40 3.53
N LEU A 106 16.95 17.96 2.32
CA LEU A 106 18.14 17.80 1.48
C LEU A 106 19.41 18.36 2.12
N GLN A 107 19.27 19.40 2.94
CA GLN A 107 20.33 19.96 3.76
C GLN A 107 20.55 19.17 5.07
N GLN A 108 19.79 18.09 5.28
CA GLN A 108 19.78 17.28 6.49
C GLN A 108 19.58 18.12 7.76
N GLN A 109 18.74 19.15 7.68
CA GLN A 109 18.41 19.96 8.85
C GLN A 109 17.69 19.10 9.88
N GLU A 110 18.29 18.97 11.06
CA GLU A 110 17.86 18.08 12.12
C GLU A 110 16.42 18.35 12.59
N GLN A 111 15.99 19.62 12.59
CA GLN A 111 14.62 20.01 12.92
C GLN A 111 13.61 19.46 11.91
N GLU A 112 13.93 19.52 10.61
CA GLU A 112 13.02 19.05 9.56
C GLU A 112 13.00 17.51 9.50
N LEU A 113 14.15 16.86 9.74
CA LEU A 113 14.24 15.41 9.91
C LEU A 113 13.34 14.91 11.06
N ARG A 114 13.41 15.55 12.23
CA ARG A 114 12.53 15.25 13.38
C ARG A 114 11.05 15.46 13.06
N LYS A 115 10.74 16.49 12.28
CA LYS A 115 9.36 16.79 11.88
C LYS A 115 8.81 15.75 10.91
N LEU A 116 9.62 15.28 9.97
CA LEU A 116 9.28 14.13 9.11
C LEU A 116 9.06 12.86 9.95
N ASP A 117 9.97 12.55 10.88
CA ASP A 117 9.85 11.40 11.79
C ASP A 117 8.53 11.43 12.58
N LYS A 118 8.23 12.58 13.21
CA LYS A 118 6.98 12.81 13.94
C LYS A 118 5.75 12.67 13.05
N ALA A 119 5.79 13.23 11.84
CA ALA A 119 4.68 13.12 10.90
C ALA A 119 4.39 11.66 10.52
N CYS A 120 5.42 10.86 10.23
CA CYS A 120 5.25 9.44 9.93
C CYS A 120 4.72 8.62 11.13
N LYS A 121 5.12 8.97 12.36
CA LYS A 121 4.73 8.26 13.59
C LYS A 121 3.30 8.57 14.05
N GLU A 122 2.92 9.84 14.04
CA GLU A 122 1.67 10.32 14.64
C GLU A 122 0.55 10.46 13.62
N TRP A 123 0.88 10.94 12.42
CA TRP A 123 -0.11 11.27 11.40
C TRP A 123 -0.16 10.28 10.26
N GLY A 124 0.96 9.64 9.91
CA GLY A 124 1.06 8.80 8.70
C GLY A 124 0.87 9.56 7.38
N PHE A 125 0.57 10.85 7.45
CA PHE A 125 0.29 11.78 6.35
C PHE A 125 0.97 13.11 6.62
N PHE A 126 1.48 13.73 5.58
CA PHE A 126 2.05 15.08 5.64
C PHE A 126 1.98 15.75 4.28
N ARG A 127 2.05 17.08 4.28
CA ARG A 127 2.23 17.88 3.07
C ARG A 127 3.71 18.04 2.81
N VAL A 128 4.11 18.16 1.55
CA VAL A 128 5.48 18.48 1.15
C VAL A 128 5.48 19.76 0.33
N VAL A 129 6.31 20.72 0.76
CA VAL A 129 6.54 22.00 0.08
C VAL A 129 8.02 22.11 -0.30
N ASN A 130 8.35 23.08 -1.15
CA ASN A 130 9.72 23.32 -1.62
C ASN A 130 10.38 22.03 -2.16
N HIS A 131 9.59 21.17 -2.80
CA HIS A 131 10.01 19.88 -3.36
C HIS A 131 10.88 20.00 -4.61
N GLY A 132 10.99 21.21 -5.18
CA GLY A 132 11.83 21.48 -6.35
C GLY A 132 11.26 20.94 -7.67
N ILE A 133 9.98 20.56 -7.70
CA ILE A 133 9.29 20.26 -8.96
C ILE A 133 8.80 21.59 -9.52
N GLU A 134 9.10 21.88 -10.78
CA GLU A 134 8.59 23.07 -11.45
C GLU A 134 7.06 23.04 -11.51
N ASN A 135 6.41 24.14 -11.12
CA ASN A 135 4.94 24.25 -11.13
C ASN A 135 4.34 23.92 -12.51
N GLN A 136 5.06 24.23 -13.59
CA GLN A 136 4.65 23.89 -14.95
C GLN A 136 4.51 22.38 -15.17
N VAL A 137 5.34 21.54 -14.54
CA VAL A 137 5.22 20.07 -14.65
C VAL A 137 3.94 19.60 -13.96
N LEU A 138 3.64 20.11 -12.76
CA LEU A 138 2.43 19.77 -12.02
C LEU A 138 1.16 20.28 -12.71
N GLN A 139 1.22 21.46 -13.32
CA GLN A 139 0.09 22.01 -14.09
C GLN A 139 -0.10 21.24 -15.40
N LYS A 140 0.98 20.94 -16.13
CA LYS A 140 0.93 20.25 -17.42
C LYS A 140 0.31 18.86 -17.31
N ILE A 141 0.65 18.09 -16.27
CA ILE A 141 0.02 16.78 -16.05
C ILE A 141 -1.48 16.90 -15.75
N LYS A 142 -1.90 17.92 -14.97
CA LYS A 142 -3.32 18.22 -14.71
C LYS A 142 -4.06 18.54 -16.00
N ASP A 143 -3.50 19.42 -16.83
CA ASP A 143 -4.12 19.84 -18.09
C ASP A 143 -4.19 18.68 -19.11
N THR A 144 -3.11 17.91 -19.25
CA THR A 144 -3.07 16.70 -20.08
C THR A 144 -4.12 15.67 -19.65
N ALA A 145 -4.31 15.47 -18.34
CA ALA A 145 -5.35 14.58 -17.84
C ALA A 145 -6.77 15.10 -18.13
N ARG A 146 -7.02 16.40 -17.99
CA ARG A 146 -8.33 17.00 -18.33
C ARG A 146 -8.63 16.82 -19.83
N LEU A 147 -7.65 17.08 -20.70
CA LEU A 147 -7.79 16.85 -22.14
C LEU A 147 -8.16 15.40 -22.45
N PHE A 148 -7.54 14.42 -21.79
CA PHE A 148 -7.91 13.01 -21.93
C PHE A 148 -9.33 12.71 -21.39
N LEU A 149 -9.68 13.22 -20.21
CA LEU A 149 -10.98 12.98 -19.57
C LEU A 149 -12.15 13.63 -20.33
N ASP A 150 -11.89 14.71 -21.07
CA ASP A 150 -12.86 15.41 -21.91
C ASP A 150 -13.15 14.72 -23.25
N LEU A 151 -12.36 13.70 -23.62
CA LEU A 151 -12.61 12.90 -24.83
C LEU A 151 -13.96 12.16 -24.75
N PRO A 152 -14.57 11.85 -25.91
CA PRO A 152 -15.71 10.94 -25.98
C PRO A 152 -15.42 9.61 -25.28
N LEU A 153 -16.47 9.00 -24.72
CA LEU A 153 -16.33 7.73 -24.00
C LEU A 153 -15.71 6.64 -24.88
N GLU A 154 -16.07 6.60 -26.16
CA GLU A 154 -15.55 5.66 -27.14
C GLU A 154 -14.04 5.76 -27.30
N GLU A 155 -13.49 6.99 -27.25
CA GLU A 155 -12.05 7.24 -27.33
C GLU A 155 -11.34 6.84 -26.03
N LYS A 156 -11.93 7.18 -24.87
CA LYS A 156 -11.38 6.77 -23.56
C LYS A 156 -11.39 5.24 -23.41
N ASN A 157 -12.43 4.57 -23.91
CA ASN A 157 -12.58 3.12 -23.82
C ASN A 157 -11.54 2.33 -24.64
N LYS A 158 -10.82 2.95 -25.58
CA LYS A 158 -9.68 2.31 -26.26
C LYS A 158 -8.57 1.89 -25.29
N PHE A 159 -8.50 2.56 -24.14
CA PHE A 159 -7.51 2.31 -23.09
C PHE A 159 -8.12 1.57 -21.89
N SER A 160 -9.28 0.93 -22.05
CA SER A 160 -10.03 0.31 -20.94
C SER A 160 -9.19 -0.70 -20.16
N MET A 161 -9.38 -0.71 -18.85
CA MET A 161 -8.88 -1.73 -17.95
C MET A 161 -9.59 -3.06 -18.25
N PRO A 162 -8.88 -4.14 -18.63
CA PRO A 162 -9.48 -5.44 -18.85
C PRO A 162 -9.74 -6.17 -17.52
N ALA A 163 -10.47 -7.28 -17.57
CA ALA A 163 -10.88 -8.03 -16.37
C ALA A 163 -9.73 -8.80 -15.69
N ASP A 164 -8.57 -8.91 -16.35
CA ASP A 164 -7.40 -9.68 -15.93
C ASP A 164 -6.14 -8.83 -15.74
N ASP A 165 -6.26 -7.50 -15.79
CA ASP A 165 -5.18 -6.54 -15.59
C ASP A 165 -5.68 -5.36 -14.75
N MET A 166 -4.77 -4.70 -14.06
CA MET A 166 -5.07 -3.51 -13.24
C MET A 166 -4.69 -2.20 -13.94
N GLN A 167 -4.00 -2.25 -15.09
CA GLN A 167 -3.68 -1.07 -15.89
C GLN A 167 -4.81 -0.73 -16.88
N GLY A 168 -4.97 0.56 -17.17
CA GLY A 168 -5.99 1.08 -18.08
C GLY A 168 -7.02 1.97 -17.41
N TYR A 169 -8.00 2.41 -18.20
CA TYR A 169 -9.08 3.31 -17.82
C TYR A 169 -10.32 2.54 -17.35
N GLY A 170 -10.85 2.86 -16.19
CA GLY A 170 -12.04 2.23 -15.64
C GLY A 170 -12.04 2.20 -14.12
N HIS A 171 -12.72 1.19 -13.57
CA HIS A 171 -12.85 1.00 -12.12
C HIS A 171 -11.98 -0.18 -11.68
N ALA A 172 -11.13 0.07 -10.69
CA ALA A 172 -10.44 -0.98 -9.94
C ALA A 172 -11.31 -1.45 -8.75
N PHE A 173 -11.05 -2.67 -8.25
CA PHE A 173 -11.67 -3.24 -7.04
C PHE A 173 -13.18 -3.55 -7.11
N VAL A 174 -13.70 -3.94 -8.27
CA VAL A 174 -15.09 -4.39 -8.45
C VAL A 174 -15.12 -5.91 -8.60
N PHE A 175 -15.71 -6.61 -7.62
CA PHE A 175 -15.70 -8.09 -7.57
C PHE A 175 -17.10 -8.71 -7.66
N SER A 176 -18.15 -7.90 -7.62
CA SER A 176 -19.54 -8.38 -7.73
C SER A 176 -20.47 -7.34 -8.36
N GLU A 177 -21.45 -7.79 -9.12
CA GLU A 177 -22.53 -6.94 -9.66
C GLU A 177 -23.41 -6.32 -8.57
N LYS A 178 -23.45 -6.94 -7.38
CA LYS A 178 -24.20 -6.43 -6.21
C LYS A 178 -23.37 -5.48 -5.33
N GLN A 179 -22.08 -5.35 -5.62
CA GLN A 179 -21.17 -4.52 -4.83
C GLN A 179 -21.54 -3.03 -4.94
N LYS A 180 -21.36 -2.31 -3.83
CA LYS A 180 -21.33 -0.85 -3.84
C LYS A 180 -20.09 -0.32 -4.57
N LEU A 181 -20.28 0.70 -5.40
CA LEU A 181 -19.26 1.29 -6.27
C LEU A 181 -18.85 2.67 -5.78
N ASP A 182 -17.61 3.04 -6.07
CA ASP A 182 -17.05 4.36 -5.80
C ASP A 182 -17.46 5.35 -6.90
N TRP A 183 -17.69 6.61 -6.52
CA TRP A 183 -18.08 7.70 -7.40
C TRP A 183 -16.84 8.34 -8.05
N ASN A 184 -16.08 7.53 -8.79
CA ASN A 184 -14.92 7.97 -9.54
C ASN A 184 -14.67 7.13 -10.79
N ASP A 185 -13.93 7.72 -11.72
CA ASP A 185 -13.27 7.00 -12.80
C ASP A 185 -11.75 7.07 -12.58
N ALA A 186 -11.00 6.06 -13.02
CA ALA A 186 -9.55 6.04 -12.84
C ALA A 186 -8.80 5.62 -14.12
N LEU A 187 -7.59 6.13 -14.28
CA LEU A 187 -6.59 5.61 -15.21
C LEU A 187 -5.39 5.14 -14.40
N VAL A 188 -5.05 3.86 -14.52
CA VAL A 188 -3.93 3.23 -13.80
C VAL A 188 -2.81 2.88 -14.78
N LEU A 189 -1.59 3.35 -14.51
CA LEU A 189 -0.42 3.15 -15.36
C LEU A 189 0.78 2.73 -14.50
N PHE A 190 1.55 1.74 -14.94
CA PHE A 190 2.90 1.52 -14.40
C PHE A 190 3.89 2.40 -15.14
N MET A 191 4.67 3.17 -14.40
CA MET A 191 5.57 4.19 -14.94
C MET A 191 7.04 3.80 -14.82
N PHE A 192 7.42 3.03 -13.80
CA PHE A 192 8.81 2.60 -13.58
C PHE A 192 8.87 1.23 -12.89
N PRO A 193 9.86 0.37 -13.19
CA PRO A 193 10.78 0.45 -14.34
C PRO A 193 10.04 0.41 -15.69
N SER A 194 10.72 0.83 -16.76
CA SER A 194 10.10 0.94 -18.10
C SER A 194 9.58 -0.40 -18.62
N LYS A 195 10.18 -1.51 -18.21
CA LYS A 195 9.71 -2.87 -18.54
C LYS A 195 8.27 -3.13 -18.10
N PHE A 196 7.78 -2.48 -17.04
CA PHE A 196 6.40 -2.66 -16.55
C PHE A 196 5.35 -1.83 -17.30
N ARG A 197 5.77 -0.93 -18.19
CA ARG A 197 4.88 -0.05 -18.95
C ARG A 197 4.16 -0.85 -20.04
N LYS A 198 2.84 -0.88 -19.97
CA LYS A 198 1.99 -1.42 -21.04
C LYS A 198 1.43 -0.28 -21.87
N TYR A 199 2.18 0.19 -22.88
CA TYR A 199 1.82 1.38 -23.69
C TYR A 199 0.46 1.30 -24.38
N LYS A 200 -0.11 0.10 -24.59
CA LYS A 200 -1.50 -0.06 -25.07
C LYS A 200 -2.55 0.61 -24.16
N PHE A 201 -2.23 0.86 -22.89
CA PHE A 201 -3.09 1.53 -21.92
C PHE A 201 -2.75 3.01 -21.73
N TRP A 202 -1.72 3.51 -22.40
CA TRP A 202 -1.30 4.91 -22.30
C TRP A 202 -2.06 5.72 -23.37
N PRO A 203 -2.87 6.72 -22.97
CA PRO A 203 -3.53 7.60 -23.91
C PRO A 203 -2.58 8.20 -24.94
N THR A 204 -3.05 8.23 -26.19
CA THR A 204 -2.34 8.88 -27.31
C THR A 204 -2.81 10.31 -27.56
N ILE A 205 -3.82 10.76 -26.80
CA ILE A 205 -4.39 12.10 -26.87
C ILE A 205 -4.38 12.69 -25.44
N PRO A 206 -3.77 13.89 -25.25
CA PRO A 206 -3.03 14.67 -26.26
C PRO A 206 -1.75 13.96 -26.73
N ALA A 207 -1.19 14.38 -27.87
CA ALA A 207 -0.05 13.70 -28.51
C ALA A 207 1.22 13.64 -27.62
N ASP A 208 1.34 14.59 -26.70
CA ASP A 208 2.43 14.70 -25.72
C ASP A 208 2.09 14.05 -24.37
N PHE A 209 1.07 13.19 -24.30
CA PHE A 209 0.67 12.50 -23.07
C PHE A 209 1.84 11.72 -22.46
N ASN A 210 2.51 10.89 -23.26
CA ASN A 210 3.63 10.07 -22.78
C ASN A 210 4.76 10.93 -22.19
N ASP A 211 5.23 11.93 -22.94
CA ASP A 211 6.31 12.83 -22.51
C ASP A 211 5.93 13.57 -21.22
N THR A 212 4.67 14.01 -21.12
CA THR A 212 4.13 14.66 -19.91
C THR A 212 4.15 13.71 -18.70
N VAL A 213 3.66 12.47 -18.86
CA VAL A 213 3.64 11.48 -17.79
C VAL A 213 5.06 11.07 -17.40
N GLU A 214 5.99 10.93 -18.35
CA GLU A 214 7.38 10.60 -18.07
C GLU A 214 8.09 11.71 -17.28
N LYS A 215 7.92 12.97 -17.69
CA LYS A 215 8.50 14.10 -16.97
C LYS A 215 7.94 14.19 -15.55
N TYR A 216 6.62 14.09 -15.38
CA TYR A 216 5.98 14.04 -14.06
C TYR A 216 6.49 12.87 -13.21
N SER A 217 6.54 11.68 -13.80
CA SER A 217 7.01 10.45 -13.16
C SER A 217 8.42 10.60 -12.60
N SER A 218 9.35 11.14 -13.39
CA SER A 218 10.74 11.36 -12.99
C SER A 218 10.87 12.30 -11.80
N GLU A 219 10.12 13.41 -11.79
CA GLU A 219 10.15 14.41 -10.73
C GLU A 219 9.54 13.90 -9.42
N ILE A 220 8.39 13.22 -9.50
CA ILE A 220 7.74 12.62 -8.33
C ILE A 220 8.60 11.50 -7.74
N ARG A 221 9.21 10.68 -8.60
CA ARG A 221 10.14 9.63 -8.18
C ARG A 221 11.34 10.22 -7.45
N ARG A 222 11.93 11.31 -7.96
CA ARG A 222 13.01 12.03 -7.29
C ARG A 222 12.58 12.45 -5.89
N VAL A 223 11.43 13.11 -5.75
CA VAL A 223 10.90 13.53 -4.44
C VAL A 223 10.73 12.34 -3.49
N GLY A 224 10.12 11.26 -3.96
CA GLY A 224 9.94 10.05 -3.16
C GLY A 224 11.26 9.41 -2.74
N MET A 225 12.27 9.40 -3.61
CA MET A 225 13.60 8.91 -3.26
C MET A 225 14.25 9.71 -2.14
N GLU A 226 14.17 11.05 -2.18
CA GLU A 226 14.72 11.91 -1.11
C GLU A 226 13.98 11.75 0.22
N LEU A 227 12.66 11.53 0.18
CA LEU A 227 11.89 11.21 1.37
C LEU A 227 12.32 9.86 1.97
N LEU A 228 12.48 8.81 1.14
CA LEU A 228 12.97 7.50 1.60
C LEU A 228 14.40 7.57 2.16
N ARG A 229 15.25 8.45 1.63
CA ARG A 229 16.58 8.70 2.21
C ARG A 229 16.50 9.34 3.58
N SER A 230 15.66 10.36 3.72
CA SER A 230 15.43 11.06 4.99
C SER A 230 14.83 10.12 6.04
N ILE A 231 13.90 9.26 5.63
CA ILE A 231 13.34 8.21 6.48
C ILE A 231 14.45 7.24 6.92
N SER A 232 15.30 6.77 6.01
CA SER A 232 16.42 5.89 6.36
C SER A 232 17.31 6.50 7.46
N ILE A 233 17.66 7.80 7.32
CA ILE A 233 18.44 8.55 8.32
C ILE A 233 17.71 8.60 9.67
N ASN A 234 16.41 8.94 9.68
CA ASN A 234 15.61 9.01 10.91
C ASN A 234 15.54 7.66 11.65
N THR A 235 15.61 6.57 10.90
CA THR A 235 15.60 5.20 11.42
C THR A 235 16.99 4.67 11.78
N GLY A 236 18.02 5.53 11.81
CA GLY A 236 19.40 5.16 12.16
C GLY A 236 20.11 4.31 11.10
N MET A 237 19.56 4.23 9.88
CA MET A 237 20.16 3.52 8.76
C MET A 237 20.99 4.46 7.87
N ALA A 238 21.85 3.88 7.03
CA ALA A 238 22.49 4.65 5.98
C ALA A 238 21.42 5.21 5.01
N SER A 239 21.65 6.41 4.48
CA SER A 239 20.63 7.14 3.71
C SER A 239 20.04 6.35 2.54
N ASN A 240 20.81 5.49 1.86
CA ASN A 240 20.32 4.72 0.72
C ASN A 240 19.71 3.36 1.09
N THR A 241 19.68 2.96 2.37
CA THR A 241 19.27 1.61 2.79
C THR A 241 17.87 1.26 2.31
N LEU A 242 16.86 2.10 2.58
CA LEU A 242 15.50 1.81 2.10
C LEU A 242 15.49 1.71 0.57
N LEU A 243 16.12 2.63 -0.16
CA LEU A 243 16.13 2.59 -1.63
C LEU A 243 16.68 1.27 -2.17
N THR A 244 17.78 0.78 -1.61
CA THR A 244 18.37 -0.51 -2.00
C THR A 244 17.43 -1.68 -1.72
N MET A 245 16.72 -1.67 -0.57
CA MET A 245 15.77 -2.73 -0.23
C MET A 245 14.58 -2.81 -1.21
N HIS A 246 14.20 -1.71 -1.85
CA HIS A 246 13.13 -1.71 -2.86
C HIS A 246 13.58 -2.24 -4.22
N LYS A 247 14.87 -2.56 -4.41
CA LYS A 247 15.49 -2.85 -5.71
C LYS A 247 15.33 -1.67 -6.67
N GLU A 248 14.48 -1.79 -7.68
CA GLU A 248 14.22 -0.74 -8.65
C GLU A 248 13.17 0.28 -8.17
N LEU A 249 12.58 0.14 -6.98
CA LEU A 249 11.50 1.00 -6.46
C LEU A 249 10.35 1.15 -7.48
N PRO A 250 9.62 0.09 -7.84
CA PRO A 250 8.52 0.21 -8.80
C PRO A 250 7.54 1.36 -8.49
N GLN A 251 7.08 2.00 -9.56
CA GLN A 251 6.25 3.19 -9.53
C GLN A 251 5.00 3.01 -10.38
N ALA A 252 3.84 3.16 -9.73
CA ALA A 252 2.54 3.15 -10.38
C ALA A 252 1.84 4.50 -10.19
N LEU A 253 1.10 4.95 -11.20
CA LEU A 253 0.24 6.11 -11.15
C LEU A 253 -1.22 5.69 -11.23
N ARG A 254 -2.03 6.25 -10.35
CA ARG A 254 -3.49 6.26 -10.47
C ARG A 254 -3.98 7.69 -10.58
N LEU A 255 -4.37 8.08 -11.79
CA LEU A 255 -5.18 9.27 -12.02
C LEU A 255 -6.61 8.95 -11.61
N ASN A 256 -7.17 9.73 -10.70
CA ASN A 256 -8.56 9.64 -10.28
C ASN A 256 -9.31 10.87 -10.75
N ASN A 257 -10.51 10.66 -11.31
CA ASN A 257 -11.48 11.70 -11.65
C ASN A 257 -12.73 11.50 -10.80
N TYR A 258 -13.11 12.53 -10.05
CA TYR A 258 -14.29 12.56 -9.19
C TYR A 258 -15.28 13.59 -9.74
N PRO A 259 -16.27 13.17 -10.55
CA PRO A 259 -17.32 14.07 -11.02
C PRO A 259 -18.15 14.63 -9.84
N PRO A 260 -18.79 15.81 -10.02
CA PRO A 260 -19.76 16.33 -9.05
C PRO A 260 -20.89 15.31 -8.80
N CYS A 261 -21.48 15.36 -7.61
CA CYS A 261 -22.59 14.48 -7.24
C CYS A 261 -23.73 15.31 -6.64
N CYS A 262 -24.99 15.06 -7.03
CA CYS A 262 -26.14 15.80 -6.50
C CYS A 262 -26.36 15.58 -4.98
N LYS A 263 -25.91 14.44 -4.46
CA LYS A 263 -25.96 14.07 -3.03
C LYS A 263 -24.63 13.45 -2.57
N PRO A 264 -23.58 14.27 -2.40
CA PRO A 264 -22.25 13.79 -2.02
C PRO A 264 -22.24 13.10 -0.65
N GLU A 265 -23.21 13.40 0.22
CA GLU A 265 -23.41 12.74 1.51
C GLU A 265 -23.87 11.27 1.41
N GLU A 266 -24.39 10.83 0.27
CA GLU A 266 -24.88 9.46 0.06
C GLU A 266 -23.85 8.55 -0.62
N VAL A 267 -22.74 9.09 -1.13
CA VAL A 267 -21.74 8.36 -1.93
C VAL A 267 -20.32 8.54 -1.38
N LEU A 268 -19.38 7.73 -1.84
CA LEU A 268 -17.95 7.91 -1.59
C LEU A 268 -17.25 8.05 -2.94
N GLY A 269 -16.35 9.02 -3.06
CA GLY A 269 -15.51 9.17 -4.25
C GLY A 269 -14.50 8.02 -4.35
N PHE A 270 -13.93 7.59 -3.23
CA PHE A 270 -13.11 6.39 -3.14
C PHE A 270 -13.21 5.78 -1.74
N SER A 271 -13.42 4.46 -1.67
CA SER A 271 -13.72 3.77 -0.40
C SER A 271 -12.56 3.85 0.61
N PRO A 272 -12.85 3.79 1.92
CA PRO A 272 -11.83 3.72 2.97
C PRO A 272 -10.84 2.57 2.77
N HIS A 273 -9.54 2.87 2.81
CA HIS A 273 -8.45 1.91 2.64
C HIS A 273 -7.14 2.44 3.22
N SER A 274 -6.16 1.56 3.40
CA SER A 274 -4.74 1.95 3.49
C SER A 274 -4.00 1.57 2.20
N ASP A 275 -2.88 2.22 1.95
CA ASP A 275 -2.07 1.95 0.75
C ASP A 275 -1.08 0.82 0.99
N ALA A 276 -1.09 -0.19 0.13
CA ALA A 276 -0.14 -1.30 0.21
C ALA A 276 1.33 -0.89 -0.07
N SER A 277 1.57 0.28 -0.66
CA SER A 277 2.90 0.76 -1.06
C SER A 277 3.84 1.04 0.13
N THR A 278 5.05 1.52 -0.13
CA THR A 278 5.92 2.06 0.95
C THR A 278 5.52 3.49 1.28
N ILE A 279 5.42 4.32 0.25
CA ILE A 279 4.87 5.68 0.35
C ILE A 279 4.06 5.99 -0.90
N THR A 280 3.02 6.79 -0.73
CA THR A 280 2.24 7.35 -1.84
C THR A 280 2.47 8.86 -1.89
N VAL A 281 2.71 9.40 -3.09
CA VAL A 281 2.84 10.84 -3.35
C VAL A 281 1.67 11.29 -4.21
N VAL A 282 0.86 12.21 -3.68
CA VAL A 282 -0.37 12.70 -4.31
C VAL A 282 -0.22 14.16 -4.73
N SER A 283 -0.37 14.40 -6.03
CA SER A 283 -0.70 15.72 -6.58
C SER A 283 -2.22 15.80 -6.80
N GLN A 284 -2.86 16.93 -6.51
CA GLN A 284 -4.30 17.11 -6.61
C GLN A 284 -4.65 18.53 -7.08
N ASP A 285 -5.92 18.76 -7.44
CA ASP A 285 -6.42 20.12 -7.67
C ASP A 285 -6.22 21.02 -6.44
N ASP A 286 -5.90 22.28 -6.69
CA ASP A 286 -5.42 23.22 -5.66
C ASP A 286 -6.56 23.84 -4.84
N ASP A 287 -7.81 23.70 -5.29
CA ASP A 287 -8.98 24.38 -4.75
C ASP A 287 -10.15 23.44 -4.39
N VAL A 288 -10.04 22.14 -4.66
CA VAL A 288 -11.08 21.15 -4.34
C VAL A 288 -10.63 20.18 -3.26
N THR A 289 -11.19 20.34 -2.05
CA THR A 289 -10.97 19.41 -0.95
C THR A 289 -11.79 18.12 -1.17
N GLY A 290 -11.14 16.98 -1.05
CA GLY A 290 -11.81 15.67 -1.17
C GLY A 290 -11.11 14.51 -0.48
N LEU A 291 -9.81 14.62 -0.17
CA LEU A 291 -9.09 13.60 0.59
C LEU A 291 -9.37 13.76 2.09
N GLU A 292 -9.73 12.67 2.76
CA GLU A 292 -9.93 12.59 4.20
C GLU A 292 -9.12 11.44 4.80
N ILE A 293 -8.54 11.64 5.99
CA ILE A 293 -7.77 10.64 6.71
C ILE A 293 -8.43 10.30 8.04
N GLN A 294 -8.30 9.05 8.47
CA GLN A 294 -8.76 8.59 9.78
C GLN A 294 -7.72 8.95 10.84
N HIS A 295 -8.02 9.92 11.69
CA HIS A 295 -7.15 10.34 12.80
C HIS A 295 -7.98 10.40 14.09
N GLU A 296 -7.52 9.73 15.15
CA GLU A 296 -8.21 9.67 16.45
C GLU A 296 -9.70 9.29 16.38
N GLY A 297 -10.02 8.33 15.49
CA GLY A 297 -11.40 7.85 15.30
C GLY A 297 -12.30 8.80 14.51
N GLN A 298 -11.75 9.88 13.96
CA GLN A 298 -12.48 10.88 13.16
C GLN A 298 -11.94 10.94 11.73
N TRP A 299 -12.79 11.36 10.79
CA TRP A 299 -12.39 11.70 9.42
C TRP A 299 -11.97 13.17 9.36
N VAL A 300 -10.69 13.41 9.06
CA VAL A 300 -10.07 14.73 8.98
C VAL A 300 -9.79 15.08 7.52
N PRO A 301 -10.32 16.19 6.98
CA PRO A 301 -10.06 16.57 5.60
C PRO A 301 -8.64 17.12 5.42
N ILE A 302 -7.99 16.80 4.30
CA ILE A 302 -6.73 17.40 3.88
C ILE A 302 -7.02 18.56 2.93
N ARG A 303 -7.00 19.79 3.45
CA ARG A 303 -7.11 20.99 2.60
C ARG A 303 -5.91 21.08 1.65
N PRO A 304 -6.14 21.24 0.34
CA PRO A 304 -5.07 21.48 -0.63
C PRO A 304 -4.29 22.76 -0.29
N ILE A 305 -2.99 22.73 -0.57
CA ILE A 305 -2.14 23.92 -0.59
C ILE A 305 -1.62 24.01 -2.04
N PRO A 306 -1.72 25.17 -2.71
CA PRO A 306 -1.28 25.31 -4.09
C PRO A 306 0.15 24.80 -4.29
N ASN A 307 0.35 23.98 -5.32
CA ASN A 307 1.60 23.30 -5.66
C ASN A 307 2.17 22.33 -4.61
N ALA A 308 1.58 22.16 -3.43
CA ALA A 308 2.08 21.21 -2.45
C ALA A 308 1.68 19.77 -2.82
N LEU A 309 2.53 18.83 -2.44
CA LEU A 309 2.22 17.39 -2.53
C LEU A 309 1.67 16.91 -1.19
N VAL A 310 0.82 15.89 -1.22
CA VAL A 310 0.45 15.13 -0.02
C VAL A 310 1.17 13.78 -0.08
N VAL A 311 1.79 13.38 1.02
CA VAL A 311 2.50 12.11 1.12
C VAL A 311 1.93 11.32 2.28
N ASN A 312 1.76 10.01 2.08
CA ASN A 312 1.44 9.09 3.16
C ASN A 312 2.35 7.88 3.19
N VAL A 313 2.51 7.37 4.42
CA VAL A 313 3.10 6.07 4.72
C VAL A 313 2.14 5.00 4.25
N GLY A 314 2.69 3.96 3.60
CA GLY A 314 1.94 2.76 3.25
C GLY A 314 2.33 1.56 4.09
N ASP A 315 1.62 0.46 3.88
CA ASP A 315 1.67 -0.77 4.65
C ASP A 315 3.07 -1.41 4.65
N ALA A 316 3.80 -1.35 3.54
CA ALA A 316 5.15 -1.91 3.46
C ALA A 316 6.13 -1.20 4.42
N LEU A 317 6.01 0.13 4.55
CA LEU A 317 6.81 0.89 5.51
C LEU A 317 6.34 0.69 6.95
N GLU A 318 5.03 0.49 7.17
CA GLU A 318 4.52 0.12 8.49
C GLU A 318 5.09 -1.25 8.94
N ILE A 319 5.14 -2.24 8.04
CA ILE A 319 5.75 -3.55 8.32
C ILE A 319 7.23 -3.42 8.64
N TRP A 320 8.02 -2.77 7.76
CA TRP A 320 9.46 -2.58 8.00
C TRP A 320 9.76 -1.82 9.30
N SER A 321 8.91 -0.85 9.67
CA SER A 321 9.07 -0.05 10.88
C SER A 321 8.49 -0.71 12.14
N ASN A 322 8.00 -1.95 12.05
CA ASN A 322 7.32 -2.68 13.12
C ASN A 322 6.15 -1.89 13.75
N GLY A 323 5.43 -1.12 12.92
CA GLY A 323 4.31 -0.29 13.34
C GLY A 323 4.69 1.06 13.94
N THR A 324 5.97 1.45 13.87
CA THR A 324 6.44 2.75 14.36
C THR A 324 5.92 3.87 13.47
N TYR A 325 6.06 3.72 12.14
CA TYR A 325 5.41 4.59 11.17
C TYR A 325 4.06 4.01 10.79
N ARG A 326 3.04 4.86 10.72
CA ARG A 326 1.66 4.42 10.58
C ARG A 326 1.18 4.62 9.16
N SER A 327 0.85 3.54 8.47
CA SER A 327 -0.06 3.57 7.33
C SER A 327 -1.42 4.00 7.86
N ILE A 328 -2.14 4.93 7.24
CA ILE A 328 -3.41 5.44 7.79
C ILE A 328 -4.54 5.19 6.83
N GLU A 329 -5.68 4.76 7.39
CA GLU A 329 -6.90 4.60 6.63
C GLU A 329 -7.35 5.96 6.12
N HIS A 330 -7.64 6.05 4.83
CA HIS A 330 -8.02 7.28 4.16
C HIS A 330 -9.08 6.99 3.10
N ARG A 331 -9.82 8.04 2.70
CA ARG A 331 -10.89 7.95 1.69
C ARG A 331 -10.94 9.21 0.83
N ALA A 332 -11.67 9.14 -0.27
CA ALA A 332 -12.03 10.34 -1.03
C ALA A 332 -13.54 10.59 -0.97
N VAL A 333 -13.92 11.82 -0.68
CA VAL A 333 -15.30 12.33 -0.78
C VAL A 333 -15.45 13.19 -2.03
N THR A 334 -16.68 13.30 -2.53
CA THR A 334 -17.04 14.20 -3.64
C THR A 334 -17.82 15.41 -3.11
N ASN A 335 -18.21 16.32 -3.99
CA ASN A 335 -18.99 17.50 -3.65
C ASN A 335 -20.04 17.80 -4.75
N LYS A 336 -20.92 18.77 -4.49
CA LYS A 336 -22.03 19.10 -5.41
C LYS A 336 -21.62 19.87 -6.66
N ASN A 337 -20.51 20.61 -6.60
CA ASN A 337 -20.29 21.74 -7.50
C ASN A 337 -19.11 21.53 -8.43
N ASN A 338 -18.04 20.91 -7.94
CA ASN A 338 -16.74 20.89 -8.59
C ASN A 338 -16.28 19.45 -8.81
N ALA A 339 -15.89 19.15 -10.06
CA ALA A 339 -15.10 17.96 -10.33
C ALA A 339 -13.74 18.08 -9.63
N ARG A 340 -13.13 16.94 -9.29
CA ARG A 340 -11.79 16.89 -8.73
C ARG A 340 -10.96 15.85 -9.46
N ILE A 341 -9.70 16.17 -9.77
CA ILE A 341 -8.72 15.19 -10.19
C ILE A 341 -7.58 15.06 -9.17
N SER A 342 -7.00 13.87 -9.08
CA SER A 342 -5.78 13.63 -8.30
C SER A 342 -4.93 12.53 -8.90
N PHE A 343 -3.62 12.67 -8.76
CA PHE A 343 -2.57 11.78 -9.25
C PHE A 343 -1.88 11.11 -8.07
N ALA A 344 -2.36 9.92 -7.69
CA ALA A 344 -1.73 9.13 -6.63
C ALA A 344 -0.60 8.29 -7.24
N THR A 345 0.63 8.56 -6.81
CA THR A 345 1.83 7.87 -7.29
C THR A 345 2.38 6.97 -6.19
N PHE A 346 2.29 5.67 -6.39
CA PHE A 346 2.71 4.65 -5.42
C PHE A 346 4.16 4.30 -5.66
N LEU A 347 4.97 4.33 -4.60
CA LEU A 347 6.35 3.86 -4.60
C LEU A 347 6.42 2.62 -3.71
N SER A 348 6.70 1.48 -4.33
CA SER A 348 6.55 0.17 -3.71
C SER A 348 7.83 -0.64 -3.80
N PRO A 349 8.00 -1.68 -2.97
CA PRO A 349 9.01 -2.70 -3.19
C PRO A 349 8.74 -3.46 -4.50
N GLN A 350 9.75 -4.12 -5.04
CA GLN A 350 9.55 -5.08 -6.13
C GLN A 350 8.87 -6.36 -5.62
N ASP A 351 8.16 -7.07 -6.51
CA ASP A 351 7.33 -8.23 -6.16
C ASP A 351 8.03 -9.32 -5.36
N ASP A 352 9.31 -9.54 -5.63
CA ASP A 352 10.13 -10.57 -5.00
C ASP A 352 10.90 -10.06 -3.76
N VAL A 353 10.59 -8.85 -3.28
CA VAL A 353 11.15 -8.31 -2.03
C VAL A 353 10.41 -8.92 -0.84
N GLU A 354 11.19 -9.47 0.10
CA GLU A 354 10.69 -9.87 1.40
C GLU A 354 10.59 -8.64 2.32
N ILE A 355 9.41 -8.43 2.91
CA ILE A 355 9.18 -7.36 3.89
C ILE A 355 8.95 -7.99 5.28
N GLU A 356 9.70 -7.50 6.26
CA GLU A 356 9.63 -7.90 7.66
C GLU A 356 10.16 -6.77 8.55
N PRO A 357 9.78 -6.71 9.84
CA PRO A 357 10.30 -5.71 10.77
C PRO A 357 11.84 -5.62 10.78
N LEU A 358 12.37 -4.41 10.59
CA LEU A 358 13.81 -4.16 10.56
C LEU A 358 14.39 -4.09 11.96
N ASP A 359 15.57 -4.69 12.16
CA ASP A 359 16.28 -4.69 13.45
C ASP A 359 16.52 -3.29 14.00
N THR A 360 16.85 -2.32 13.13
CA THR A 360 17.06 -0.91 13.51
C THR A 360 15.79 -0.22 13.99
N MET A 361 14.63 -0.78 13.67
CA MET A 361 13.30 -0.27 14.00
C MET A 361 12.59 -1.11 15.07
N MET A 362 13.29 -2.10 15.63
CA MET A 362 12.84 -2.82 16.80
C MET A 362 13.34 -2.14 18.07
N ASP A 363 12.45 -1.91 19.02
CA ASP A 363 12.81 -1.33 20.30
C ASP A 363 13.85 -2.22 21.01
N SER A 364 14.90 -1.59 21.54
CA SER A 364 15.99 -2.23 22.31
C SER A 364 15.52 -3.00 23.57
N HIS A 365 14.24 -2.87 23.93
CA HIS A 365 13.58 -3.54 25.05
C HIS A 365 13.04 -4.95 24.72
N GLY A 366 13.37 -5.50 23.54
CA GLY A 366 12.92 -6.84 23.16
C GLY A 366 11.46 -6.88 22.74
N SER A 367 10.98 -5.82 22.06
CA SER A 367 9.63 -5.83 21.48
C SER A 367 9.48 -7.03 20.56
N LEU A 368 8.42 -7.79 20.76
CA LEU A 368 8.04 -8.84 19.82
C LEU A 368 7.77 -8.22 18.44
N SER A 369 8.16 -8.95 17.40
CA SER A 369 7.77 -8.61 16.04
C SER A 369 6.24 -8.56 15.95
N LYS A 370 5.69 -7.45 15.48
CA LYS A 370 4.23 -7.26 15.33
C LYS A 370 3.72 -7.77 13.99
N TYR A 371 4.61 -7.99 13.03
CA TYR A 371 4.26 -8.36 11.65
C TYR A 371 5.04 -9.58 11.19
N LYS A 372 4.39 -10.43 10.42
CA LYS A 372 5.03 -11.60 9.81
C LYS A 372 5.94 -11.16 8.66
N LYS A 373 6.93 -11.99 8.37
CA LYS A 373 7.68 -11.91 7.11
C LYS A 373 6.77 -12.31 5.95
N VAL A 374 6.72 -11.49 4.90
CA VAL A 374 5.90 -11.74 3.71
C VAL A 374 6.61 -11.29 2.44
N ILE A 375 6.39 -11.99 1.33
CA ILE A 375 6.85 -11.56 0.00
C ILE A 375 5.89 -10.47 -0.50
N PHE A 376 6.40 -9.30 -0.86
CA PHE A 376 5.57 -8.14 -1.23
C PHE A 376 4.60 -8.43 -2.36
N GLY A 377 5.04 -9.14 -3.41
CA GLY A 377 4.22 -9.58 -4.52
C GLY A 377 3.00 -10.41 -4.09
N ASP A 378 3.17 -11.28 -3.09
CA ASP A 378 2.07 -12.08 -2.56
C ASP A 378 1.11 -11.24 -1.74
N TYR A 379 1.63 -10.29 -0.95
CA TYR A 379 0.82 -9.33 -0.20
C TYR A 379 -0.03 -8.47 -1.16
N ILE A 380 0.58 -7.85 -2.17
CA ILE A 380 -0.12 -6.96 -3.10
C ILE A 380 -1.12 -7.72 -3.98
N ARG A 381 -0.82 -8.96 -4.39
CA ARG A 381 -1.80 -9.82 -5.09
C ARG A 381 -2.99 -10.18 -4.21
N LYS A 382 -2.81 -10.41 -2.90
CA LYS A 382 -3.92 -10.61 -1.97
C LYS A 382 -4.73 -9.32 -1.80
N PHE A 383 -4.06 -8.18 -1.70
CA PHE A 383 -4.69 -6.86 -1.59
C PHE A 383 -5.64 -6.59 -2.77
N PHE A 384 -5.20 -6.84 -4.01
CA PHE A 384 -6.02 -6.64 -5.21
C PHE A 384 -7.09 -7.71 -5.46
N LYS A 385 -7.12 -8.82 -4.70
CA LYS A 385 -8.16 -9.87 -4.80
C LYS A 385 -9.38 -9.60 -3.92
N ALA A 386 -9.43 -8.45 -3.26
CA ALA A 386 -10.49 -8.12 -2.31
C ALA A 386 -10.99 -6.69 -2.49
N LYS A 387 -12.25 -6.46 -2.12
CA LYS A 387 -12.83 -5.13 -2.02
C LYS A 387 -12.06 -4.32 -0.96
N LEU A 388 -11.96 -3.02 -1.21
CA LEU A 388 -11.44 -2.04 -0.27
C LEU A 388 -12.40 -1.91 0.92
N GLU A 389 -11.95 -2.39 2.08
CA GLU A 389 -12.68 -2.38 3.34
C GLU A 389 -11.69 -2.08 4.47
N GLY A 390 -11.33 -0.80 4.56
CA GLY A 390 -10.40 -0.25 5.55
C GLY A 390 -9.05 -0.97 5.54
N LYS A 391 -8.58 -1.35 6.73
CA LYS A 391 -7.30 -2.06 6.93
C LYS A 391 -7.40 -3.59 7.03
N SER A 392 -8.56 -4.18 6.75
CA SER A 392 -8.84 -5.60 7.05
C SER A 392 -7.79 -6.59 6.55
N ARG A 393 -7.14 -6.32 5.40
CA ARG A 393 -6.08 -7.16 4.83
C ARG A 393 -4.73 -6.97 5.49
N PHE A 394 -4.38 -5.72 5.75
CA PHE A 394 -3.17 -5.38 6.49
C PHE A 394 -3.16 -6.00 7.89
N GLU A 395 -4.32 -6.02 8.56
CA GLU A 395 -4.47 -6.66 9.88
C GLU A 395 -4.16 -8.17 9.88
N MET A 396 -4.28 -8.86 8.75
CA MET A 396 -3.95 -10.30 8.64
C MET A 396 -2.44 -10.58 8.70
N GLU A 397 -1.62 -9.58 8.36
CA GLU A 397 -0.17 -9.69 8.38
C GLU A 397 0.41 -9.43 9.78
N LYS A 398 -0.43 -8.98 10.73
CA LYS A 398 -0.03 -8.90 12.13
C LYS A 398 0.22 -10.31 12.68
N MET A 399 1.22 -10.43 13.54
CA MET A 399 1.41 -11.63 14.33
C MET A 399 0.21 -11.79 15.26
N GLU A 400 -0.43 -12.96 15.24
CA GLU A 400 -1.33 -13.33 16.32
C GLU A 400 -0.48 -13.39 17.59
N LEU A 401 -0.73 -12.49 18.53
CA LEU A 401 -0.14 -12.59 19.85
C LEU A 401 -0.68 -13.89 20.44
N ASP A 402 0.12 -14.96 20.42
CA ASP A 402 -0.25 -16.17 21.14
C ASP A 402 -0.34 -15.77 22.62
N SER A 403 -1.57 -15.67 23.10
CA SER A 403 -1.90 -15.35 24.49
C SER A 403 -1.04 -16.16 25.46
N ARG A 404 -0.65 -17.40 25.09
CA ARG A 404 0.19 -18.30 25.90
C ARG A 404 1.64 -17.81 26.02
N LEU A 405 2.24 -17.29 24.95
CA LEU A 405 3.62 -16.78 24.93
C LEU A 405 3.76 -15.48 25.74
N THR A 406 2.76 -14.60 25.63
CA THR A 406 2.70 -13.35 26.41
C THR A 406 2.54 -13.65 27.91
N LEU A 407 1.67 -14.61 28.25
CA LEU A 407 1.52 -15.15 29.61
C LEU A 407 2.83 -15.74 30.13
N MET A 408 3.55 -16.52 29.31
CA MET A 408 4.78 -17.20 29.73
C MET A 408 5.93 -16.21 29.95
N GLN A 409 6.06 -15.19 29.09
CA GLN A 409 7.08 -14.14 29.23
C GLN A 409 6.80 -13.20 30.40
N MET A 410 5.53 -12.84 30.66
CA MET A 410 5.15 -12.09 31.87
C MET A 410 5.40 -12.91 33.16
N CYS A 411 5.15 -14.23 33.13
CA CYS A 411 5.49 -15.13 34.24
C CYS A 411 7.01 -15.24 34.49
N ILE A 412 7.82 -15.23 33.42
CA ILE A 412 9.29 -15.26 33.51
C ILE A 412 9.82 -13.93 34.08
N GLY A 413 9.24 -12.80 33.69
CA GLY A 413 9.56 -11.48 34.28
C GLY A 413 9.23 -11.39 35.77
N MET A 414 8.11 -11.97 36.20
CA MET A 414 7.70 -11.98 37.62
C MET A 414 8.56 -12.89 38.52
N ARG A 415 9.31 -13.86 37.97
CA ARG A 415 10.30 -14.64 38.76
C ARG A 415 11.53 -13.83 39.16
N LYS A 416 11.79 -12.69 38.49
CA LYS A 416 12.97 -11.85 38.75
C LYS A 416 12.68 -10.66 39.69
N GLY A 417 11.43 -10.44 40.10
CA GLY A 417 11.03 -9.33 40.98
C GLY A 417 10.63 -9.77 42.38
N SER A 418 11.39 -9.34 43.40
CA SER A 418 11.18 -9.57 44.83
C SER A 418 10.10 -8.65 45.45
N GLY A 419 8.93 -8.52 44.81
CA GLY A 419 7.82 -7.68 45.27
C GLY A 419 6.60 -8.49 45.74
N GLY A 420 6.28 -8.38 47.04
CA GLY A 420 4.98 -8.57 47.71
C GLY A 420 4.01 -9.69 47.29
N SER A 421 3.80 -10.66 48.19
CA SER A 421 2.85 -11.79 48.02
C SER A 421 1.42 -11.39 47.64
N ILE A 422 0.92 -10.23 48.12
CA ILE A 422 -0.50 -9.87 47.99
C ILE A 422 -0.87 -9.37 46.58
N TYR A 423 0.05 -8.72 45.87
CA TYR A 423 -0.19 -8.27 44.48
C TYR A 423 -0.17 -9.43 43.49
N LYS A 424 0.57 -10.51 43.80
CA LYS A 424 0.61 -11.72 42.99
C LYS A 424 -0.75 -12.42 42.98
N ASP A 425 -1.47 -12.41 44.09
CA ASP A 425 -2.73 -13.14 44.24
C ASP A 425 -3.88 -12.49 43.48
N PHE A 426 -4.02 -11.17 43.61
CA PHE A 426 -5.01 -10.40 42.87
C PHE A 426 -4.75 -10.45 41.36
N PHE A 427 -3.49 -10.35 40.95
CA PHE A 427 -3.13 -10.39 39.54
C PHE A 427 -3.32 -11.78 38.93
N LEU A 428 -2.98 -12.84 39.65
CA LEU A 428 -3.17 -14.22 39.20
C LEU A 428 -4.67 -14.59 39.10
N GLN A 429 -5.49 -14.15 40.07
CA GLN A 429 -6.95 -14.31 40.00
C GLN A 429 -7.54 -13.52 38.83
N PHE A 430 -7.09 -12.29 38.59
CA PHE A 430 -7.52 -11.48 37.44
C PHE A 430 -7.19 -12.15 36.10
N LEU A 431 -5.98 -12.69 35.97
CA LEU A 431 -5.55 -13.41 34.77
C LEU A 431 -6.32 -14.71 34.55
N LEU A 432 -6.46 -15.55 35.58
CA LEU A 432 -7.25 -16.79 35.50
C LEU A 432 -8.70 -16.52 35.10
N LYS A 433 -9.29 -15.46 35.66
CA LYS A 433 -10.66 -15.04 35.33
C LYS A 433 -10.78 -14.61 33.87
N ARG A 434 -9.80 -13.87 33.34
CA ARG A 434 -9.77 -13.49 31.92
C ARG A 434 -9.57 -14.69 30.98
N VAL A 435 -8.67 -15.61 31.32
CA VAL A 435 -8.46 -16.84 30.53
C VAL A 435 -9.75 -17.66 30.48
N LEU A 436 -10.41 -17.86 31.62
CA LEU A 436 -11.66 -18.63 31.67
C LEU A 436 -12.82 -17.95 30.93
N THR A 437 -12.92 -16.61 31.04
CA THR A 437 -13.91 -15.81 30.28
C THR A 437 -13.71 -16.01 28.77
N PHE A 438 -12.46 -15.94 28.30
CA PHE A 438 -12.12 -16.03 26.88
C PHE A 438 -12.25 -17.46 26.34
N SER A 439 -11.64 -18.45 27.01
CA SER A 439 -11.63 -19.84 26.58
C SER A 439 -13.00 -20.51 26.63
N PHE A 440 -13.90 -20.08 27.53
CA PHE A 440 -15.21 -20.72 27.73
C PHE A 440 -16.40 -19.80 27.47
N HIS A 441 -16.19 -18.56 26.98
CA HIS A 441 -17.24 -17.58 26.66
C HIS A 441 -18.20 -17.34 27.85
N LEU A 442 -17.64 -17.28 29.06
CA LEU A 442 -18.39 -17.06 30.30
C LEU A 442 -18.38 -15.57 30.65
N HIS A 443 -19.49 -15.03 31.15
CA HIS A 443 -19.52 -13.65 31.63
C HIS A 443 -18.69 -13.52 32.94
N PRO A 444 -17.84 -12.50 33.11
CA PRO A 444 -16.92 -12.41 34.24
C PRO A 444 -17.61 -12.43 35.62
N SER A 445 -18.84 -11.92 35.72
CA SER A 445 -19.58 -11.94 36.99
C SER A 445 -19.97 -13.34 37.46
N LEU A 446 -19.95 -14.35 36.58
CA LEU A 446 -20.33 -15.73 36.90
C LEU A 446 -19.15 -16.59 37.38
N ILE A 447 -17.93 -16.02 37.43
CA ILE A 447 -16.71 -16.77 37.77
C ILE A 447 -16.21 -16.28 39.13
N SER A 448 -16.28 -17.15 40.14
CA SER A 448 -15.62 -16.98 41.44
C SER A 448 -14.37 -17.86 41.50
N LEU A 449 -13.27 -17.30 42.00
CA LEU A 449 -11.98 -17.97 42.10
C LEU A 449 -11.48 -17.87 43.54
N SER A 450 -11.12 -19.00 44.15
CA SER A 450 -10.38 -19.02 45.41
C SER A 450 -9.06 -19.77 45.23
N LEU A 451 -7.96 -19.12 45.58
CA LEU A 451 -6.63 -19.75 45.61
C LEU A 451 -6.47 -20.43 46.98
N THR A 452 -6.41 -21.75 47.00
CA THR A 452 -6.26 -22.52 48.24
C THR A 452 -4.86 -23.11 48.30
N ASN A 453 -3.95 -22.41 48.98
CA ASN A 453 -2.65 -22.83 49.55
C ASN A 453 -1.51 -21.84 49.20
N GLU A 454 -0.61 -21.61 50.16
CA GLU A 454 0.53 -20.66 50.15
C GLU A 454 1.53 -20.85 48.99
N ASN A 455 1.41 -21.95 48.23
CA ASN A 455 2.27 -22.28 47.11
C ASN A 455 1.57 -22.23 45.72
N TYR A 456 0.34 -21.72 45.63
CA TYR A 456 -0.43 -21.53 44.37
C TYR A 456 -0.61 -22.80 43.51
N ARG A 457 -0.49 -23.99 44.09
CA ARG A 457 -0.57 -25.26 43.35
C ARG A 457 -2.00 -25.74 43.08
N LYS A 458 -3.01 -25.14 43.71
CA LYS A 458 -4.43 -25.47 43.53
C LYS A 458 -5.28 -24.19 43.53
N ALA A 459 -6.15 -24.07 42.54
CA ALA A 459 -7.16 -23.03 42.45
C ALA A 459 -8.52 -23.69 42.28
N SER A 460 -9.51 -23.30 43.09
CA SER A 460 -10.90 -23.74 42.92
C SER A 460 -11.67 -22.68 42.14
N VAL A 461 -12.31 -23.12 41.06
CA VAL A 461 -13.16 -22.29 40.20
C VAL A 461 -14.61 -22.63 40.49
N HIS A 462 -15.43 -21.63 40.78
CA HIS A 462 -16.88 -21.78 40.89
C HIS A 462 -17.54 -20.94 39.80
N VAL A 463 -18.22 -21.63 38.88
CA VAL A 463 -18.99 -21.00 37.81
C VAL A 463 -20.45 -21.08 38.20
N ASP A 464 -21.08 -19.95 38.48
CA ASP A 464 -22.47 -19.89 38.90
C ASP A 464 -23.39 -19.99 37.68
N ARG A 465 -23.55 -21.21 37.18
CA ARG A 465 -24.59 -21.63 36.25
C ARG A 465 -25.15 -22.91 36.81
N GLY A 466 -26.36 -22.86 37.37
CA GLY A 466 -27.09 -23.98 37.99
C GLY A 466 -26.40 -25.34 37.88
N THR A 467 -25.71 -25.74 38.96
CA THR A 467 -25.14 -27.09 39.19
C THR A 467 -24.28 -27.68 38.06
N LYS A 468 -22.97 -27.39 38.09
CA LYS A 468 -21.87 -28.39 37.99
C LYS A 468 -20.52 -27.70 38.21
N ALA A 469 -19.89 -27.98 39.35
CA ALA A 469 -18.50 -27.59 39.59
C ALA A 469 -17.56 -28.50 38.78
N PHE A 470 -16.64 -27.92 38.02
CA PHE A 470 -15.47 -28.63 37.51
C PHE A 470 -14.31 -28.38 38.47
N GLN A 471 -13.63 -29.46 38.87
CA GLN A 471 -12.55 -29.43 39.85
C GLN A 471 -11.19 -29.24 39.19
#